data_AF-A0A960C0B4-F1
#
_entry.id   AF-A0A960C0B4-F1
#
_cell.length_a   1.000
_cell.length_b   1.000
_cell.length_c   1.000
_cell.angle_alpha   90.00
_cell.angle_beta   90.00
_cell.angle_gamma   90.00
#
_symmetry.space_group_name_H-M   'P 1'
#
loop_
_entity.id
_entity.type
_entity.pdbx_description
1 polymer ?
#
loop_
_entity_poly.entity_id
_entity_poly.type
_entity_poly.pdbx_seq_one_letter_code
_entity_poly.pdbx_strand_id
1 'polypeptide(L)'
;MMLVAAWSAIALGTAGLGYRWRHRTLRLCAMVIVAAVAAVTALLLTGDVAARLVADAAKILVGTVILSILAVLLIVRALPRLSSRRDRGNVILICCALAGGYLFVAMFLTMAADQHLRVGQLPQLRTREEFLARRDGLEQLGGVLMEATISDRNPELRSGVVASISCPTIGGVRIPGTAHRLPDRYLLEFPGGPPVIAAGITSSLQAWRWPQDDDDGSSDCVLRRSTPVVVWGDVRKGMGGEMSTSQTGLADTQLIAVGDIASFLRDYVPIAQRTGRAVHALAVLNAALGAVMIAVGVATWRRLTHHGTDTPPRITWRSG
;
A
#
# COMPACT_ATOMS: atom_id res chain seq x y z
N MET A 1 -2.29 -20.94 -2.73
CA MET A 1 -2.27 -21.57 -4.07
C MET A 1 -3.20 -20.86 -5.07
N MET A 2 -4.43 -20.49 -4.71
CA MET A 2 -5.36 -19.82 -5.65
C MET A 2 -4.86 -18.48 -6.21
N LEU A 3 -4.20 -17.63 -5.40
CA LEU A 3 -3.72 -16.32 -5.86
C LEU A 3 -2.65 -16.43 -6.96
N VAL A 4 -1.70 -17.36 -6.81
CA VAL A 4 -0.65 -17.58 -7.81
C VAL A 4 -1.28 -18.03 -9.13
N ALA A 5 -2.21 -18.98 -9.09
CA ALA A 5 -2.93 -19.44 -10.27
C ALA A 5 -3.71 -18.30 -10.96
N ALA A 6 -4.41 -17.46 -10.18
CA ALA A 6 -5.14 -16.32 -10.69
C ALA A 6 -4.21 -15.30 -11.39
N TRP A 7 -3.09 -14.95 -10.75
CA TRP A 7 -2.12 -14.04 -11.34
C TRP A 7 -1.40 -14.61 -12.55
N SER A 8 -1.08 -15.91 -12.56
CA SER A 8 -0.56 -16.60 -13.74
C SER A 8 -1.57 -16.59 -14.90
N ALA A 9 -2.86 -16.81 -14.62
CA ALA A 9 -3.91 -16.73 -15.64
C ALA A 9 -4.04 -15.31 -16.21
N ILE A 10 -4.00 -14.28 -15.36
CA ILE A 10 -3.99 -12.87 -15.80
C ILE A 10 -2.75 -12.59 -16.64
N ALA A 11 -1.57 -13.06 -16.24
CA ALA A 11 -0.33 -12.86 -16.98
C ALA A 11 -0.35 -13.55 -18.36
N LEU A 12 -0.84 -14.79 -18.44
CA LEU A 12 -0.96 -15.53 -19.70
C LEU A 12 -2.01 -14.91 -20.62
N GLY A 13 -3.17 -14.55 -20.07
CA GLY A 13 -4.22 -13.84 -20.81
C GLY A 13 -3.71 -12.50 -21.35
N THR A 14 -2.92 -11.78 -20.55
CA THR A 14 -2.34 -10.51 -20.98
C THR A 14 -1.21 -10.68 -22.00
N ALA A 15 -0.37 -11.70 -21.90
CA ALA A 15 0.61 -11.99 -22.95
C ALA A 15 -0.07 -12.35 -24.28
N GLY A 16 -1.09 -13.22 -24.25
CA GLY A 16 -1.81 -13.66 -25.45
C GLY A 16 -2.60 -12.54 -26.14
N LEU A 17 -3.36 -11.75 -25.38
CA LEU A 17 -4.09 -10.60 -25.92
C LEU A 17 -3.13 -9.50 -26.40
N GLY A 18 -2.01 -9.28 -25.71
CA GLY A 18 -0.98 -8.34 -26.10
C GLY A 18 -0.37 -8.70 -27.45
N TYR A 19 -0.05 -9.98 -27.65
CA TYR A 19 0.43 -10.50 -28.94
C TYR A 19 -0.60 -10.31 -30.06
N ARG A 20 -1.86 -10.67 -29.81
CA ARG A 20 -2.97 -10.54 -30.77
C ARG A 20 -3.26 -9.08 -31.15
N TRP A 21 -3.10 -8.14 -30.21
CA TRP A 21 -3.39 -6.72 -30.40
C TRP A 21 -2.15 -5.85 -30.55
N ARG A 22 -1.00 -6.42 -30.91
CA ARG A 22 0.30 -5.72 -31.00
C ARG A 22 0.29 -4.43 -31.84
N HIS A 23 -0.65 -4.28 -32.77
CA HIS A 23 -0.81 -3.08 -33.62
C HIS A 23 -1.90 -2.11 -33.15
N ARG A 24 -2.69 -2.43 -32.11
CA ARG A 24 -3.84 -1.63 -31.64
C ARG A 24 -3.53 -0.96 -30.30
N THR A 25 -2.88 0.20 -30.36
CA THR A 25 -2.41 0.96 -29.18
C THR A 25 -3.49 1.16 -28.11
N LEU A 26 -4.70 1.59 -28.49
CA LEU A 26 -5.78 1.84 -27.52
C LEU A 26 -6.19 0.59 -26.74
N ARG A 27 -6.21 -0.58 -27.41
CA ARG A 27 -6.56 -1.84 -26.75
C ARG A 27 -5.48 -2.27 -25.77
N LEU A 28 -4.21 -2.06 -26.09
CA LEU A 28 -3.08 -2.33 -25.19
C LEU A 28 -3.11 -1.42 -23.96
N CYS A 29 -3.42 -0.13 -24.12
CA CYS A 29 -3.57 0.78 -22.97
C CYS A 29 -4.74 0.38 -22.06
N ALA A 30 -5.91 0.09 -22.63
CA ALA A 30 -7.07 -0.36 -21.86
C ALA A 30 -6.77 -1.67 -21.11
N MET A 31 -6.03 -2.56 -21.75
CA MET A 31 -5.61 -3.83 -21.19
C MET A 31 -4.63 -3.70 -20.02
N VAL A 32 -3.71 -2.73 -20.03
CA VAL A 32 -2.86 -2.43 -18.86
C VAL A 32 -3.73 -2.08 -17.65
N ILE A 33 -4.73 -1.22 -17.83
CA ILE A 33 -5.65 -0.80 -16.77
C ILE A 33 -6.42 -2.03 -16.24
N VAL A 34 -7.01 -2.81 -17.14
CA VAL A 34 -7.78 -4.01 -16.77
C VAL A 34 -6.90 -5.04 -16.05
N ALA A 35 -5.65 -5.24 -16.47
CA ALA A 35 -4.74 -6.18 -15.83
C ALA A 35 -4.38 -5.76 -14.40
N ALA A 36 -4.13 -4.45 -14.18
CA ALA A 36 -3.84 -3.92 -12.86
C ALA A 36 -5.05 -4.07 -11.92
N VAL A 37 -6.26 -3.73 -12.41
CA VAL A 37 -7.51 -3.91 -11.66
C VAL A 37 -7.71 -5.39 -11.33
N ALA A 38 -7.60 -6.28 -12.33
CA ALA A 38 -7.78 -7.71 -12.14
C ALA A 38 -6.79 -8.30 -11.12
N ALA A 39 -5.54 -7.85 -11.09
CA ALA A 39 -4.54 -8.32 -10.13
C ALA A 39 -4.91 -7.94 -8.69
N VAL A 40 -5.36 -6.70 -8.47
CA VAL A 40 -5.83 -6.21 -7.16
C VAL A 40 -7.12 -6.92 -6.75
N THR A 41 -8.09 -7.03 -7.66
CA THR A 41 -9.36 -7.74 -7.40
C THR A 41 -9.11 -9.21 -7.07
N ALA A 42 -8.21 -9.89 -7.78
CA ALA A 42 -7.84 -11.28 -7.48
C ALA A 42 -7.23 -11.41 -6.07
N LEU A 43 -6.44 -10.43 -5.63
CA LEU A 43 -5.93 -10.42 -4.25
C LEU A 43 -7.08 -10.33 -3.24
N LEU A 44 -7.98 -9.36 -3.42
CA LEU A 44 -9.14 -9.13 -2.55
C LEU A 44 -10.09 -10.32 -2.48
N LEU A 45 -10.30 -11.04 -3.60
CA LEU A 45 -11.21 -12.18 -3.66
C LEU A 45 -10.64 -13.45 -3.01
N THR A 46 -9.36 -13.49 -2.66
CA THR A 46 -8.72 -14.71 -2.13
C THR A 46 -8.76 -14.83 -0.59
N GLY A 47 -9.48 -13.93 0.08
CA GLY A 47 -9.71 -13.93 1.53
C GLY A 47 -9.37 -12.58 2.18
N ASP A 48 -9.30 -12.57 3.52
CA ASP A 48 -8.95 -11.38 4.29
C ASP A 48 -7.57 -10.84 3.88
N VAL A 49 -7.46 -9.51 3.86
CA VAL A 49 -6.25 -8.77 3.48
C VAL A 49 -5.93 -7.69 4.50
N ALA A 50 -4.65 -7.32 4.60
CA ALA A 50 -4.26 -6.10 5.29
C ALA A 50 -4.71 -4.88 4.46
N ALA A 51 -5.90 -4.37 4.72
CA ALA A 51 -6.59 -3.42 3.84
C ALA A 51 -5.82 -2.12 3.62
N ARG A 52 -5.15 -1.59 4.66
CA ARG A 52 -4.25 -0.43 4.54
C ARG A 52 -3.13 -0.67 3.54
N LEU A 53 -2.42 -1.80 3.67
CA LEU A 53 -1.34 -2.17 2.75
C LEU A 53 -1.84 -2.28 1.31
N VAL A 54 -3.01 -2.89 1.09
CA VAL A 54 -3.60 -2.98 -0.25
C VAL A 54 -3.91 -1.60 -0.81
N ALA A 55 -4.47 -0.69 0.00
CA ALA A 55 -4.78 0.66 -0.44
C ALA A 55 -3.50 1.46 -0.77
N ASP A 56 -2.46 1.37 0.04
CA ASP A 56 -1.19 2.06 -0.22
C ASP A 56 -0.48 1.47 -1.44
N ALA A 57 -0.47 0.14 -1.59
CA ALA A 57 0.03 -0.53 -2.80
C ALA A 57 -0.77 -0.11 -4.04
N ALA A 58 -2.10 -0.02 -3.95
CA ALA A 58 -2.96 0.41 -5.06
C ALA A 58 -2.66 1.84 -5.50
N LYS A 59 -2.46 2.78 -4.55
CA LYS A 59 -2.02 4.15 -4.85
C LYS A 59 -0.68 4.15 -5.59
N ILE A 60 0.29 3.37 -5.12
CA ILE A 60 1.62 3.26 -5.74
C ILE A 60 1.52 2.64 -7.15
N LEU A 61 0.67 1.63 -7.35
CA LEU A 61 0.44 0.97 -8.65
C LEU A 61 -0.14 1.90 -9.73
N VAL A 62 -0.77 3.02 -9.37
CA VAL A 62 -1.18 4.05 -10.34
C VAL A 62 0.05 4.52 -11.15
N GLY A 63 1.21 4.66 -10.50
CA GLY A 63 2.47 4.94 -11.15
C GLY A 63 2.86 3.87 -12.18
N THR A 64 2.74 2.59 -11.82
CA THR A 64 2.98 1.46 -12.75
C THR A 64 2.08 1.54 -13.98
N VAL A 65 0.79 1.84 -13.80
CA VAL A 65 -0.19 1.94 -14.90
C VAL A 65 0.20 3.08 -15.85
N ILE A 66 0.53 4.25 -15.32
CA ILE A 66 0.95 5.40 -16.12
C ILE A 66 2.23 5.09 -16.91
N LEU A 67 3.26 4.54 -16.23
CA LEU A 67 4.51 4.13 -16.87
C LEU A 67 4.29 3.06 -17.95
N SER A 68 3.37 2.12 -17.72
CA SER A 68 3.01 1.06 -18.68
C SER A 68 2.30 1.62 -19.91
N ILE A 69 1.40 2.58 -19.74
CA ILE A 69 0.75 3.27 -20.87
C ILE A 69 1.80 4.04 -21.68
N LEU A 70 2.70 4.78 -21.03
CA LEU A 70 3.80 5.48 -21.70
C LEU A 70 4.73 4.52 -22.45
N ALA A 71 5.08 3.39 -21.83
CA ALA A 71 5.88 2.34 -22.46
C ALA A 71 5.17 1.75 -23.70
N VAL A 72 3.87 1.47 -23.63
CA VAL A 72 3.08 1.00 -24.78
C VAL A 72 3.09 2.02 -25.91
N LEU A 73 2.86 3.30 -25.61
CA LEU A 73 2.89 4.38 -26.61
C LEU A 73 4.28 4.51 -27.25
N LEU A 74 5.33 4.44 -26.44
CA LEU A 74 6.71 4.48 -26.89
C LEU A 74 7.02 3.32 -27.84
N ILE A 75 6.75 2.09 -27.42
CA ILE A 75 7.07 0.85 -28.15
C ILE A 75 6.27 0.74 -29.45
N VAL A 76 4.97 1.06 -29.43
CA VAL A 76 4.08 0.82 -30.57
C VAL A 76 4.07 2.00 -31.55
N ARG A 77 4.25 3.24 -31.08
CA ARG A 77 4.15 4.43 -31.95
C ARG A 77 5.45 5.17 -32.16
N ALA A 78 6.20 5.46 -31.11
CA ALA A 78 7.36 6.35 -31.22
C ALA A 78 8.59 5.60 -31.76
N LEU A 79 9.03 4.52 -31.11
CA LEU A 79 10.24 3.79 -31.49
C LEU A 79 10.20 3.27 -32.94
N PRO A 80 9.09 2.73 -33.48
CA PRO A 80 9.05 2.27 -34.87
C PRO A 80 9.21 3.38 -35.91
N ARG A 81 8.90 4.64 -35.56
CA ARG A 81 9.01 5.80 -36.46
C ARG A 81 10.41 6.42 -36.50
N LEU A 82 11.28 6.05 -35.56
CA LEU A 82 12.65 6.54 -35.52
C LEU A 82 13.50 5.85 -36.59
N SER A 83 14.01 6.65 -37.52
CA SER A 83 14.96 6.23 -38.56
C SER A 83 16.33 6.89 -38.43
N SER A 84 16.46 7.99 -37.68
CA SER A 84 17.71 8.76 -37.59
C SER A 84 18.72 8.12 -36.62
N ARG A 85 19.98 8.09 -37.04
CA ARG A 85 21.11 7.67 -36.19
C ARG A 85 21.35 8.62 -35.01
N ARG A 86 20.99 9.90 -35.15
CA ARG A 86 21.20 10.94 -34.14
C ARG A 86 20.30 10.76 -32.91
N ASP A 87 19.19 10.03 -33.05
CA ASP A 87 18.21 9.81 -31.98
C ASP A 87 18.57 8.66 -31.03
N ARG A 88 19.65 7.93 -31.30
CA ARG A 88 20.12 6.78 -30.51
C ARG A 88 20.31 7.09 -29.02
N GLY A 89 20.92 8.23 -28.71
CA GLY A 89 21.15 8.67 -27.33
C GLY A 89 19.84 8.97 -26.62
N ASN A 90 18.93 9.67 -27.29
CA ASN A 90 17.61 10.02 -26.76
C ASN A 90 16.76 8.78 -26.45
N VAL A 91 16.82 7.76 -27.31
CA VAL A 91 16.11 6.48 -27.07
C VAL A 91 16.60 5.79 -25.82
N ILE A 92 17.93 5.67 -25.64
CA ILE A 92 18.52 5.07 -24.43
C ILE A 92 18.08 5.87 -23.21
N LEU A 93 18.20 7.20 -23.25
CA LEU A 93 17.85 8.06 -22.12
C LEU A 93 16.38 7.89 -21.71
N ILE A 94 15.44 7.89 -22.66
CA ILE A 94 14.01 7.72 -22.37
C ILE A 94 13.72 6.32 -21.83
N CYS A 95 14.32 5.26 -22.41
CA CYS A 95 14.12 3.90 -21.93
C CYS A 95 14.70 3.69 -20.52
N CYS A 96 15.88 4.26 -20.24
CA CYS A 96 16.49 4.28 -18.92
C CYS A 96 15.65 5.07 -17.91
N ALA A 97 15.08 6.21 -18.30
CA ALA A 97 14.18 6.99 -17.45
C ALA A 97 12.91 6.20 -17.08
N LEU A 98 12.28 5.53 -18.05
CA LEU A 98 11.14 4.65 -17.79
C LEU A 98 11.53 3.45 -16.89
N ALA A 99 12.70 2.84 -17.13
CA ALA A 99 13.19 1.76 -16.28
C ALA A 99 13.44 2.23 -14.84
N GLY A 100 14.04 3.41 -14.66
CA GLY A 100 14.20 4.06 -13.36
C GLY A 100 12.87 4.33 -12.67
N GLY A 101 11.85 4.78 -13.41
CA GLY A 101 10.49 4.93 -12.90
C GLY A 101 9.90 3.62 -12.36
N TYR A 102 10.05 2.51 -13.09
CA TYR A 102 9.59 1.20 -12.61
C TYR A 102 10.36 0.73 -11.37
N LEU A 103 11.68 0.94 -11.32
CA LEU A 103 12.50 0.61 -10.15
C LEU A 103 12.11 1.43 -8.93
N PHE A 104 11.80 2.71 -9.12
CA PHE A 104 11.32 3.59 -8.06
C PHE A 104 9.98 3.12 -7.48
N VAL A 105 9.04 2.70 -8.35
CA VAL A 105 7.79 2.10 -7.92
C VAL A 105 8.02 0.76 -7.19
N ALA A 106 8.91 -0.09 -7.71
CA ALA A 106 9.29 -1.34 -7.05
C ALA A 106 9.88 -1.13 -5.65
N MET A 107 10.71 -0.10 -5.48
CA MET A 107 11.29 0.30 -4.20
C MET A 107 10.19 0.66 -3.18
N PHE A 108 9.23 1.52 -3.56
CA PHE A 108 8.13 1.89 -2.67
C PHE A 108 7.23 0.71 -2.30
N LEU A 109 6.90 -0.15 -3.26
CA LEU A 109 6.13 -1.37 -2.98
C LEU A 109 6.88 -2.30 -2.01
N THR A 110 8.20 -2.41 -2.15
CA THR A 110 9.04 -3.21 -1.26
C THR A 110 9.07 -2.63 0.15
N MET A 111 9.25 -1.32 0.28
CA MET A 111 9.22 -0.63 1.58
C MET A 111 7.88 -0.82 2.29
N ALA A 112 6.76 -0.66 1.57
CA ALA A 112 5.42 -0.88 2.11
C ALA A 112 5.21 -2.34 2.53
N ALA A 113 5.68 -3.30 1.73
CA ALA A 113 5.59 -4.72 2.06
C ALA A 113 6.42 -5.08 3.31
N ASP A 114 7.66 -4.62 3.38
CA ASP A 114 8.61 -4.94 4.46
C ASP A 114 8.08 -4.53 5.83
N GLN A 115 7.45 -3.35 5.93
CA GLN A 115 6.84 -2.88 7.17
C GLN A 115 5.79 -3.86 7.70
N HIS A 116 4.98 -4.44 6.83
CA HIS A 116 3.95 -5.42 7.20
C HIS A 116 4.49 -6.85 7.38
N LEU A 117 5.51 -7.24 6.63
CA LEU A 117 6.15 -8.55 6.76
C LEU A 117 6.83 -8.71 8.14
N ARG A 118 7.32 -7.62 8.72
CA ARG A 118 8.03 -7.59 10.01
C ARG A 118 7.13 -7.37 11.21
N VAL A 119 5.81 -7.22 11.04
CA VAL A 119 4.87 -6.93 12.16
C VAL A 119 4.99 -7.96 13.30
N GLY A 120 5.17 -9.24 12.96
CA GLY A 120 5.33 -10.29 13.97
C GLY A 120 6.63 -10.24 14.77
N GLN A 121 7.59 -9.39 14.38
CA GLN A 121 8.89 -9.22 15.02
C GLN A 121 9.00 -7.88 15.77
N LEU A 122 7.94 -7.06 15.77
CA LEU A 122 7.97 -5.76 16.43
C LEU A 122 8.09 -5.95 17.95
N PRO A 123 8.79 -5.04 18.64
CA PRO A 123 8.83 -5.02 20.10
C PRO A 123 7.41 -4.95 20.68
N GLN A 124 7.15 -5.79 21.67
CA GLN A 124 5.87 -5.84 22.37
C GLN A 124 5.99 -5.05 23.66
N LEU A 125 5.09 -4.09 23.86
CA LEU A 125 4.99 -3.27 25.05
C LEU A 125 3.68 -3.60 25.75
N ARG A 126 3.75 -4.43 26.78
CA ARG A 126 2.62 -4.85 27.61
C ARG A 126 2.55 -4.06 28.92
N THR A 127 3.69 -3.54 29.36
CA THR A 127 3.79 -2.78 30.59
C THR A 127 4.25 -1.35 30.34
N ARG A 128 3.93 -0.49 31.29
CA ARG A 128 4.40 0.90 31.30
C ARG A 128 5.92 0.99 31.34
N GLU A 129 6.57 0.11 32.11
CA GLU A 129 8.02 0.10 32.25
C GLU A 129 8.71 -0.21 30.91
N GLU A 130 8.17 -1.17 30.16
CA GLU A 130 8.63 -1.47 28.80
C GLU A 130 8.45 -0.26 27.87
N PHE A 131 7.33 0.44 27.96
CA PHE A 131 7.09 1.66 27.18
C PHE A 131 8.09 2.77 27.53
N LEU A 132 8.36 3.01 28.82
CA LEU A 132 9.32 4.02 29.26
C LEU A 132 10.75 3.64 28.89
N ALA A 133 11.14 2.37 29.08
CA ALA A 133 12.43 1.86 28.65
C ALA A 133 12.63 2.03 27.14
N ARG A 134 11.58 1.79 26.35
CA ARG A 134 11.62 2.01 24.91
C ARG A 134 11.75 3.48 24.54
N ARG A 135 11.03 4.36 25.22
CA ARG A 135 11.10 5.82 25.04
C ARG A 135 12.49 6.37 25.36
N ASP A 136 13.09 5.90 26.44
CA ASP A 136 14.33 6.46 26.98
C ASP A 136 15.59 5.80 26.42
N GLY A 137 15.44 4.68 25.71
CA GLY A 137 16.52 4.02 24.99
C GLY A 137 17.00 4.78 23.75
N LEU A 138 18.02 4.22 23.10
CA LEU A 138 18.52 4.69 21.80
C LEU A 138 17.40 4.68 20.77
N GLU A 139 17.33 5.74 19.96
CA GLU A 139 16.34 5.91 18.91
C GLU A 139 16.41 4.72 17.94
N GLN A 140 15.45 3.81 18.03
CA GLN A 140 15.38 2.64 17.17
C GLN A 140 14.23 2.82 16.21
N LEU A 141 14.59 3.00 14.93
CA LEU A 141 13.68 3.04 13.80
C LEU A 141 12.87 1.75 13.74
N GLY A 142 11.53 1.87 13.74
CA GLY A 142 10.61 0.76 13.68
C GLY A 142 9.56 0.82 14.78
N GLY A 143 8.30 0.64 14.38
CA GLY A 143 7.15 0.70 15.28
C GLY A 143 7.16 -0.36 16.37
N VAL A 144 6.22 -0.22 17.29
CA VAL A 144 6.01 -1.12 18.42
C VAL A 144 4.57 -1.61 18.42
N LEU A 145 4.33 -2.76 19.03
CA LEU A 145 3.00 -3.23 19.36
C LEU A 145 2.75 -2.96 20.83
N MET A 146 1.80 -2.07 21.14
CA MET A 146 1.47 -1.71 22.51
C MET A 146 0.10 -2.27 22.89
N GLU A 147 0.06 -3.06 23.95
CA GLU A 147 -1.19 -3.53 24.56
C GLU A 147 -1.64 -2.52 25.61
N ALA A 148 -2.88 -2.05 25.50
CA ALA A 148 -3.44 -1.07 26.44
C ALA A 148 -4.96 -1.14 26.46
N THR A 149 -5.58 -0.38 27.36
CA THR A 149 -7.04 -0.22 27.42
C THR A 149 -7.44 1.18 27.00
N ILE A 150 -8.54 1.33 26.28
CA ILE A 150 -9.10 2.66 25.98
C ILE A 150 -9.53 3.33 27.28
N SER A 151 -8.87 4.45 27.61
CA SER A 151 -9.12 5.19 28.86
C SER A 151 -10.55 5.67 28.95
N ASP A 152 -11.09 5.66 30.17
CA ASP A 152 -12.40 6.23 30.44
C ASP A 152 -12.45 7.76 30.33
N ARG A 153 -11.27 8.39 30.24
CA ARG A 153 -11.07 9.84 30.07
C ARG A 153 -11.12 10.28 28.61
N ASN A 154 -11.25 9.35 27.66
CA ASN A 154 -11.48 9.72 26.28
C ASN A 154 -12.83 10.43 26.12
N PRO A 155 -12.90 11.47 25.27
CA PRO A 155 -14.18 12.09 24.93
C PRO A 155 -15.07 11.06 24.23
N GLU A 156 -16.36 11.08 24.57
CA GLU A 156 -17.34 10.18 23.99
C GLU A 156 -18.12 10.84 22.85
N LEU A 157 -18.42 10.05 21.83
CA LEU A 157 -19.36 10.39 20.76
C LEU A 157 -20.81 10.17 21.19
N ARG A 158 -21.03 9.09 21.96
CA ARG A 158 -22.31 8.61 22.50
C ARG A 158 -21.99 7.65 23.66
N SER A 159 -23.00 7.25 24.44
CA SER A 159 -22.83 6.42 25.65
C SER A 159 -21.84 5.26 25.45
N GLY A 160 -20.65 5.37 26.04
CA GLY A 160 -19.58 4.37 26.00
C GLY A 160 -18.67 4.41 24.77
N VAL A 161 -19.02 5.11 23.69
CA VAL A 161 -18.33 5.02 22.38
C VAL A 161 -17.33 6.16 22.20
N VAL A 162 -16.07 5.81 21.96
CA VAL A 162 -14.95 6.74 21.73
C VAL A 162 -14.71 6.98 20.24
N ALA A 163 -14.88 5.95 19.41
CA ALA A 163 -14.73 6.06 17.96
C ALA A 163 -15.71 5.14 17.23
N SER A 164 -16.09 5.51 16.02
CA SER A 164 -16.91 4.67 15.15
C SER A 164 -16.42 4.71 13.69
N ILE A 165 -16.51 3.57 13.03
CA ILE A 165 -16.26 3.43 11.59
C ILE A 165 -17.42 2.66 10.96
N SER A 166 -17.81 3.06 9.75
CA SER A 166 -18.82 2.30 9.02
C SER A 166 -18.25 0.96 8.56
N CYS A 167 -18.94 -0.14 8.90
CA CYS A 167 -18.56 -1.50 8.53
C CYS A 167 -19.74 -2.31 7.95
N PRO A 168 -20.41 -1.81 6.89
CA PRO A 168 -21.54 -2.49 6.28
C PRO A 168 -21.19 -3.90 5.83
N THR A 169 -22.12 -4.82 6.07
CA THR A 169 -22.01 -6.19 5.57
C THR A 169 -22.87 -6.34 4.33
N ILE A 170 -22.25 -6.59 3.16
CA ILE A 170 -22.95 -6.88 1.91
C ILE A 170 -22.68 -8.32 1.53
N GLY A 171 -23.73 -9.15 1.44
CA GLY A 171 -23.60 -10.55 1.06
C GLY A 171 -22.71 -11.38 1.99
N GLY A 172 -22.63 -11.03 3.27
CA GLY A 172 -21.76 -11.68 4.27
C GLY A 172 -20.31 -11.15 4.31
N VAL A 173 -19.95 -10.19 3.45
CA VAL A 173 -18.61 -9.57 3.42
C VAL A 173 -18.67 -8.18 4.04
N ARG A 174 -17.78 -7.90 4.99
CA ARG A 174 -17.63 -6.55 5.58
C ARG A 174 -16.88 -5.65 4.61
N ILE A 175 -17.48 -4.52 4.27
CA ILE A 175 -16.91 -3.51 3.38
C ILE A 175 -16.52 -2.29 4.21
N PRO A 176 -15.31 -1.73 4.03
CA PRO A 176 -14.95 -0.47 4.67
C PRO A 176 -15.87 0.65 4.16
N GLY A 177 -16.64 1.26 5.06
CA GLY A 177 -17.48 2.43 4.73
C GLY A 177 -16.71 3.74 4.80
N THR A 178 -17.35 4.82 4.32
CA THR A 178 -16.75 6.18 4.26
C THR A 178 -17.09 7.05 5.46
N ALA A 179 -18.22 6.79 6.13
CA ALA A 179 -18.58 7.48 7.36
C ALA A 179 -17.72 6.97 8.51
N HIS A 180 -16.98 7.87 9.15
CA HIS A 180 -16.16 7.56 10.31
C HIS A 180 -16.15 8.76 11.26
N ARG A 181 -16.15 8.48 12.55
CA ARG A 181 -15.96 9.46 13.62
C ARG A 181 -14.76 9.01 14.42
N LEU A 182 -13.61 9.52 14.04
CA LEU A 182 -12.31 9.15 14.60
C LEU A 182 -11.76 10.35 15.37
N PRO A 183 -11.40 10.21 16.66
CA PRO A 183 -10.71 11.26 17.38
C PRO A 183 -9.28 11.42 16.87
N ASP A 184 -8.77 12.64 16.93
CA ASP A 184 -7.37 12.96 16.58
C ASP A 184 -6.36 12.29 17.51
N ARG A 185 -6.79 11.87 18.70
CA ARG A 185 -5.96 11.26 19.74
C ARG A 185 -6.77 10.27 20.56
N TYR A 186 -6.12 9.18 20.96
CA TYR A 186 -6.65 8.22 21.94
C TYR A 186 -5.83 8.29 23.22
N LEU A 187 -6.52 8.34 24.36
CA LEU A 187 -5.93 8.12 25.68
C LEU A 187 -5.96 6.63 26.00
N LEU A 188 -4.79 6.07 26.28
CA LEU A 188 -4.58 4.64 26.48
C LEU A 188 -4.06 4.42 27.90
N GLU A 189 -4.67 3.50 28.63
CA GLU A 189 -4.30 3.16 29.99
C GLU A 189 -3.48 1.88 30.03
N PHE A 190 -2.39 1.94 30.80
CA PHE A 190 -1.70 0.77 31.32
C PHE A 190 -2.18 0.51 32.76
N PRO A 191 -2.25 -0.74 33.21
CA PRO A 191 -2.49 -1.04 34.62
C PRO A 191 -1.53 -0.25 35.54
N GLY A 192 -2.08 0.54 36.46
CA GLY A 192 -1.31 1.21 37.53
C GLY A 192 -0.53 2.47 37.17
N GLY A 193 -0.71 3.08 35.98
CA GLY A 193 0.00 4.32 35.60
C GLY A 193 -0.85 5.36 34.87
N PRO A 194 -0.38 6.62 34.74
CA PRO A 194 -1.10 7.64 33.98
C PRO A 194 -1.19 7.30 32.49
N PRO A 195 -2.23 7.80 31.79
CA PRO A 195 -2.51 7.43 30.41
C PRO A 195 -1.41 7.87 29.45
N VAL A 196 -1.27 7.13 28.35
CA VAL A 196 -0.40 7.39 27.21
C VAL A 196 -1.25 7.86 26.05
N ILE A 197 -0.78 8.87 25.30
CA ILE A 197 -1.48 9.35 24.11
C ILE A 197 -1.06 8.50 22.91
N ALA A 198 -2.00 8.04 22.10
CA ALA A 198 -1.75 7.59 20.73
C ALA A 198 -2.35 8.58 19.74
N ALA A 199 -1.65 8.82 18.63
CA ALA A 199 -2.21 9.55 17.51
C ALA A 199 -3.45 8.83 16.98
N GLY A 200 -4.45 9.59 16.57
CA GLY A 200 -5.67 9.09 15.95
C GLY A 200 -5.37 8.33 14.67
N ILE A 201 -6.23 7.36 14.34
CA ILE A 201 -6.27 6.79 12.99
C ILE A 201 -7.06 7.73 12.07
N THR A 202 -6.66 7.82 10.81
CA THR A 202 -7.26 8.73 9.81
C THR A 202 -8.13 8.00 8.79
N SER A 203 -8.16 6.67 8.85
CA SER A 203 -8.91 5.81 7.93
C SER A 203 -9.43 4.56 8.63
N SER A 204 -10.61 4.09 8.21
CA SER A 204 -11.18 2.81 8.63
C SER A 204 -10.28 1.60 8.29
N LEU A 205 -9.37 1.74 7.32
CA LEU A 205 -8.40 0.69 6.96
C LEU A 205 -7.33 0.44 8.04
N GLN A 206 -7.21 1.35 9.01
CA GLN A 206 -6.32 1.25 10.16
C GLN A 206 -7.00 0.62 11.38
N ALA A 207 -8.27 0.22 11.27
CA ALA A 207 -8.98 -0.50 12.32
C ALA A 207 -8.97 -2.00 12.04
N TRP A 208 -8.78 -2.81 13.08
CA TRP A 208 -8.82 -4.26 12.96
C TRP A 208 -9.71 -4.88 14.04
N ARG A 209 -10.69 -5.70 13.60
CA ARG A 209 -11.63 -6.41 14.47
C ARG A 209 -12.40 -5.53 15.47
N TRP A 210 -12.67 -4.28 15.10
CA TRP A 210 -13.57 -3.46 15.89
C TRP A 210 -14.96 -4.13 15.93
N PRO A 211 -15.57 -4.28 17.12
CA PRO A 211 -16.86 -4.94 17.27
C PRO A 211 -17.95 -4.13 16.57
N GLN A 212 -18.94 -4.82 16.02
CA GLN A 212 -20.12 -4.17 15.49
C GLN A 212 -20.93 -3.59 16.65
N ASP A 213 -21.59 -2.47 16.38
CA ASP A 213 -22.44 -1.79 17.34
C ASP A 213 -23.85 -2.40 17.37
N ASP A 214 -24.11 -3.23 18.37
CA ASP A 214 -25.37 -3.97 18.49
C ASP A 214 -26.54 -3.11 19.02
N ASP A 215 -26.25 -1.93 19.58
CA ASP A 215 -27.21 -1.14 20.37
C ASP A 215 -28.19 -0.29 19.53
N ASP A 216 -27.93 -0.04 18.25
CA ASP A 216 -28.59 1.04 17.50
C ASP A 216 -29.10 0.63 16.11
N GLY A 217 -29.09 -0.67 15.78
CA GLY A 217 -29.33 -1.16 14.42
C GLY A 217 -28.35 -0.63 13.37
N SER A 218 -27.26 0.01 13.84
CA SER A 218 -26.21 0.58 13.02
C SER A 218 -25.32 -0.52 12.44
N SER A 219 -24.86 -0.31 11.21
CA SER A 219 -23.82 -1.14 10.60
C SER A 219 -22.41 -0.64 10.88
N ASP A 220 -22.26 0.14 11.96
CA ASP A 220 -20.99 0.70 12.39
C ASP A 220 -20.25 -0.26 13.31
N CYS A 221 -18.93 -0.22 13.21
CA CYS A 221 -18.02 -0.86 14.13
C CYS A 221 -17.45 0.21 15.06
N VAL A 222 -17.48 -0.07 16.36
CA VAL A 222 -17.22 0.94 17.39
C VAL A 222 -16.08 0.52 18.29
N LEU A 223 -15.37 1.53 18.80
CA LEU A 223 -14.42 1.38 19.88
C LEU A 223 -14.98 2.06 21.12
N ARG A 224 -15.11 1.29 22.20
CA ARG A 224 -15.73 1.75 23.45
C ARG A 224 -14.68 2.01 24.53
N ARG A 225 -15.05 2.81 25.53
CA ARG A 225 -14.29 2.95 26.77
C ARG A 225 -14.02 1.58 27.39
N SER A 226 -12.91 1.45 28.12
CA SER A 226 -12.48 0.21 28.75
C SER A 226 -12.26 -0.98 27.79
N THR A 227 -12.24 -0.75 26.47
CA THR A 227 -11.95 -1.81 25.48
C THR A 227 -10.46 -2.13 25.45
N PRO A 228 -10.03 -3.40 25.58
CA PRO A 228 -8.64 -3.78 25.38
C PRO A 228 -8.26 -3.66 23.90
N VAL A 229 -7.11 -3.04 23.65
CA VAL A 229 -6.60 -2.78 22.30
C VAL A 229 -5.11 -3.06 22.17
N VAL A 230 -4.72 -3.37 20.94
CA VAL A 230 -3.32 -3.35 20.50
C VAL A 230 -3.14 -2.20 19.53
N VAL A 231 -2.22 -1.31 19.84
CA VAL A 231 -1.86 -0.17 18.99
C VAL A 231 -0.50 -0.43 18.37
N TRP A 232 -0.46 -0.45 17.04
CA TRP A 232 0.78 -0.45 16.29
C TRP A 232 1.12 1.00 15.91
N GLY A 233 2.26 1.52 16.37
CA GLY A 233 2.71 2.87 16.05
C GLY A 233 4.16 3.12 16.47
N ASP A 234 4.64 4.34 16.29
CA ASP A 234 6.02 4.73 16.62
C ASP A 234 6.07 5.46 17.96
N VAL A 235 6.97 5.07 18.87
CA VAL A 235 7.12 5.77 20.14
C VAL A 235 7.78 7.14 19.90
N ARG A 236 7.09 8.22 20.28
CA ARG A 236 7.57 9.59 20.07
C ARG A 236 7.48 10.43 21.34
N LYS A 237 8.55 11.17 21.63
CA LYS A 237 8.58 12.19 22.68
C LYS A 237 7.84 13.46 22.21
N GLY A 238 7.21 14.18 23.14
CA GLY A 238 6.61 15.49 22.89
C GLY A 238 5.20 15.49 22.27
N MET A 239 4.42 14.42 22.40
CA MET A 239 3.04 14.39 21.87
C MET A 239 1.96 15.07 22.76
N GLY A 240 2.34 15.60 23.91
CA GLY A 240 1.45 16.36 24.80
C GLY A 240 1.34 17.84 24.41
N GLY A 241 0.24 18.50 24.79
CA GLY A 241 0.16 19.97 24.85
C GLY A 241 0.82 20.51 26.13
N GLU A 242 1.03 21.83 26.22
CA GLU A 242 1.74 22.50 27.33
C GLU A 242 1.24 22.14 28.75
N MET A 243 -0.01 21.67 28.89
CA MET A 243 -0.63 21.29 30.18
C MET A 243 -0.84 19.79 30.41
N SER A 244 -0.48 18.88 29.48
CA SER A 244 -0.74 17.44 29.65
C SER A 244 0.45 16.67 30.23
N THR A 245 0.20 15.90 31.29
CA THR A 245 1.17 15.06 32.04
C THR A 245 1.75 13.87 31.26
N SER A 246 1.45 13.75 29.97
CA SER A 246 2.00 12.71 29.08
C SER A 246 2.79 13.36 27.95
N GLN A 247 4.04 13.73 28.23
CA GLN A 247 5.00 14.24 27.25
C GLN A 247 5.50 13.16 26.26
N THR A 248 4.80 12.03 26.13
CA THR A 248 5.21 10.89 25.30
C THR A 248 4.00 10.11 24.86
N GLY A 249 4.06 9.55 23.65
CA GLY A 249 2.99 8.71 23.13
C GLY A 249 3.39 7.89 21.92
N LEU A 250 2.41 7.26 21.28
CA LEU A 250 2.55 6.60 19.98
C LEU A 250 2.14 7.52 18.82
N ALA A 251 3.12 8.05 18.10
CA ALA A 251 2.89 8.78 16.86
C ALA A 251 2.68 7.81 15.68
N ASP A 252 2.22 8.36 14.56
CA ASP A 252 2.12 7.66 13.28
C ASP A 252 1.42 6.30 13.39
N THR A 253 0.30 6.28 14.13
CA THR A 253 -0.48 5.08 14.43
C THR A 253 -0.81 4.33 13.15
N GLN A 254 -0.23 3.14 13.02
CA GLN A 254 -0.36 2.30 11.85
C GLN A 254 -1.69 1.55 11.87
N LEU A 255 -2.07 1.06 13.04
CA LEU A 255 -3.26 0.23 13.21
C LEU A 255 -3.70 0.21 14.69
N ILE A 256 -5.01 0.18 14.93
CA ILE A 256 -5.62 -0.08 16.22
C ILE A 256 -6.48 -1.35 16.10
N ALA A 257 -6.09 -2.41 16.80
CA ALA A 257 -6.80 -3.67 16.88
C ALA A 257 -7.51 -3.82 18.23
N VAL A 258 -8.69 -4.43 18.26
CA VAL A 258 -9.33 -4.85 19.52
C VAL A 258 -8.79 -6.21 19.96
N GLY A 259 -8.48 -6.34 21.25
CA GLY A 259 -7.94 -7.54 21.88
C GLY A 259 -6.54 -7.35 22.45
N ASP A 260 -5.85 -8.47 22.67
CA ASP A 260 -4.48 -8.55 23.20
C ASP A 260 -3.44 -8.85 22.10
N ILE A 261 -2.15 -8.71 22.43
CA ILE A 261 -1.06 -8.93 21.47
C ILE A 261 -1.04 -10.38 20.96
N ALA A 262 -1.35 -11.39 21.78
CA ALA A 262 -1.31 -12.78 21.34
C ALA A 262 -2.39 -13.07 20.29
N SER A 263 -3.60 -12.54 20.49
CA SER A 263 -4.71 -12.58 19.54
C SER A 263 -4.35 -11.81 18.26
N PHE A 264 -3.78 -10.61 18.38
CA PHE A 264 -3.31 -9.84 17.23
C PHE A 264 -2.26 -10.60 16.40
N LEU A 265 -1.25 -11.19 17.04
CA LEU A 265 -0.20 -11.95 16.37
C LEU A 265 -0.74 -13.21 15.70
N ARG A 266 -1.72 -13.89 16.33
CA ARG A 266 -2.36 -15.08 15.77
C ARG A 266 -3.17 -14.78 14.52
N ASP A 267 -3.89 -13.66 14.54
CA ASP A 267 -4.94 -13.39 13.55
C ASP A 267 -4.49 -12.43 12.44
N TYR A 268 -3.81 -11.34 12.80
CA TYR A 268 -3.42 -10.32 11.82
C TYR A 268 -2.11 -10.64 11.10
N VAL A 269 -1.09 -11.16 11.80
CA VAL A 269 0.25 -11.37 11.21
C VAL A 269 0.23 -12.33 10.01
N PRO A 270 -0.48 -13.48 10.03
CA PRO A 270 -0.54 -14.35 8.84
C PRO A 270 -1.14 -13.65 7.63
N ILE A 271 -2.16 -12.80 7.85
CA ILE A 271 -2.83 -12.01 6.82
C ILE A 271 -1.88 -10.93 6.29
N ALA A 272 -1.25 -10.16 7.17
CA ALA A 272 -0.27 -9.13 6.82
C ALA A 272 0.90 -9.72 6.04
N GLN A 273 1.41 -10.89 6.44
CA GLN A 273 2.49 -11.58 5.73
C GLN A 273 2.06 -12.04 4.34
N ARG A 274 0.86 -12.60 4.21
CA ARG A 274 0.32 -13.03 2.91
C ARG A 274 0.14 -11.84 1.97
N THR A 275 -0.48 -10.76 2.45
CA THR A 275 -0.65 -9.52 1.66
C THR A 275 0.71 -8.90 1.33
N GLY A 276 1.64 -8.85 2.28
CA GLY A 276 3.02 -8.37 2.09
C GLY A 276 3.75 -9.13 0.99
N ARG A 277 3.70 -10.47 0.98
CA ARG A 277 4.30 -11.28 -0.10
C ARG A 277 3.68 -10.99 -1.46
N ALA A 278 2.36 -10.77 -1.52
CA ALA A 278 1.69 -10.40 -2.76
C ALA A 278 2.17 -9.03 -3.27
N VAL A 279 2.22 -8.01 -2.39
CA VAL A 279 2.74 -6.68 -2.74
C VAL A 279 4.22 -6.75 -3.16
N HIS A 280 5.03 -7.56 -2.49
CA HIS A 280 6.41 -7.79 -2.87
C HIS A 280 6.54 -8.44 -4.26
N ALA A 281 5.67 -9.40 -4.60
CA ALA A 281 5.63 -9.97 -5.95
C ALA A 281 5.25 -8.94 -7.03
N LEU A 282 4.40 -7.95 -6.70
CA LEU A 282 4.14 -6.80 -7.59
C LEU A 282 5.35 -5.87 -7.73
N ALA A 283 6.16 -5.73 -6.68
CA ALA A 283 7.45 -5.03 -6.76
C ALA A 283 8.42 -5.73 -7.72
N VAL A 284 8.54 -7.06 -7.60
CA VAL A 284 9.36 -7.88 -8.52
C VAL A 284 8.87 -7.76 -9.97
N LEU A 285 7.55 -7.74 -10.19
CA LEU A 285 6.98 -7.51 -11.52
C LEU A 285 7.38 -6.14 -12.09
N ASN A 286 7.36 -5.08 -11.28
CA ASN A 286 7.81 -3.75 -11.71
C ASN A 286 9.31 -3.76 -12.06
N ALA A 287 10.16 -4.40 -11.26
CA ALA A 287 11.57 -4.56 -11.60
C ALA A 287 11.77 -5.29 -12.94
N ALA A 288 10.98 -6.35 -13.20
CA ALA A 288 11.00 -7.05 -14.48
C ALA A 288 10.55 -6.17 -15.66
N LEU A 289 9.51 -5.34 -15.49
CA LEU A 289 9.10 -4.36 -16.50
C LEU A 289 10.20 -3.33 -16.78
N GLY A 290 10.94 -2.89 -15.75
CA GLY A 290 12.12 -2.06 -15.91
C GLY A 290 13.20 -2.72 -16.78
N ALA A 291 13.50 -4.00 -16.53
CA ALA A 291 14.44 -4.78 -17.34
C ALA A 291 13.99 -4.91 -18.80
N VAL A 292 12.69 -5.10 -19.04
CA VAL A 292 12.11 -5.11 -20.39
C VAL A 292 12.34 -3.77 -21.10
N MET A 293 12.17 -2.64 -20.42
CA MET A 293 12.43 -1.33 -21.02
C MET A 293 13.89 -1.12 -21.40
N ILE A 294 14.83 -1.62 -20.59
CA ILE A 294 16.26 -1.61 -20.93
C ILE A 294 16.50 -2.45 -22.19
N ALA A 295 15.95 -3.66 -22.25
CA ALA A 295 16.10 -4.54 -23.42
C ALA A 295 15.53 -3.91 -24.71
N VAL A 296 14.36 -3.27 -24.62
CA VAL A 296 13.75 -2.52 -25.73
C VAL A 296 14.64 -1.36 -26.18
N GLY A 297 15.21 -0.61 -25.24
CA GLY A 297 16.14 0.49 -25.52
C GLY A 297 17.39 -0.01 -26.26
N VAL A 298 18.01 -1.08 -25.78
CA VAL A 298 19.19 -1.70 -26.40
C VAL A 298 18.87 -2.23 -27.79
N ALA A 299 17.75 -2.94 -27.96
CA ALA A 299 17.33 -3.47 -29.26
C ALA A 299 17.11 -2.34 -30.28
N THR A 300 16.46 -1.26 -29.86
CA THR A 300 16.20 -0.10 -30.73
C THR A 300 17.48 0.65 -31.05
N TRP A 301 18.38 0.81 -30.08
CA TRP A 301 19.70 1.40 -30.30
C TRP A 301 20.51 0.60 -31.31
N ARG A 302 20.54 -0.74 -31.20
CA ARG A 302 21.20 -1.62 -32.18
C ARG A 302 20.57 -1.47 -33.57
N ARG A 303 19.24 -1.46 -33.66
CA ARG A 303 18.52 -1.25 -34.94
C ARG A 303 18.90 0.07 -35.60
N LEU A 304 18.89 1.17 -34.85
CA LEU A 304 19.30 2.50 -35.35
C LEU A 304 20.81 2.55 -35.66
N THR A 305 21.61 1.70 -35.00
CA THR A 305 23.04 1.55 -35.27
C THR A 305 23.31 0.96 -36.64
N HIS A 306 22.65 -0.14 -36.95
CA HIS A 306 22.83 -0.84 -38.22
C HIS A 306 22.06 -0.20 -39.38
N HIS A 307 20.81 0.20 -39.16
CA HIS A 307 19.88 0.58 -40.25
C HIS A 307 19.43 2.04 -40.22
N GLY A 308 19.92 2.86 -39.28
CA GLY A 308 19.55 4.26 -39.23
C GLY A 308 20.14 5.06 -40.39
N THR A 309 19.42 6.07 -40.86
CA THR A 309 19.88 7.01 -41.89
C THR A 309 20.51 8.25 -41.25
N ASP A 310 21.52 8.84 -41.91
CA ASP A 310 22.12 10.11 -41.49
C ASP A 310 21.31 11.34 -41.92
N THR A 311 20.27 11.13 -42.75
CA THR A 311 19.37 12.18 -43.20
C THR A 311 18.33 12.52 -42.11
N PRO A 312 18.14 13.82 -41.78
CA PRO A 312 17.08 14.23 -40.87
C PRO A 312 15.71 13.84 -41.45
N PRO A 313 14.70 13.56 -40.61
CA PRO A 313 13.38 13.18 -41.08
C PRO A 313 12.84 14.30 -41.98
N ARG A 314 12.63 14.01 -43.28
CA ARG A 314 11.79 14.85 -44.13
C ARG A 314 10.41 14.82 -43.52
N ILE A 315 9.99 15.93 -42.89
CA ILE A 315 8.59 16.16 -42.54
C ILE A 315 7.84 16.25 -43.87
N THR A 316 7.37 15.13 -44.38
CA THR A 316 6.42 15.12 -45.50
C THR A 316 5.08 15.49 -44.91
N TRP A 317 4.74 16.79 -44.97
CA TRP A 317 3.36 17.22 -44.84
C TRP A 317 2.57 16.50 -45.93
N ARG A 318 1.73 15.54 -45.53
CA ARG A 318 0.66 15.06 -46.42
C ARG A 318 -0.34 16.20 -46.51
N SER A 319 -0.21 17.04 -47.53
CA SER A 319 -1.31 17.83 -48.04
C SER A 319 -2.29 16.88 -48.72
N GLY A 320 -3.44 16.65 -48.07
CA GLY A 320 -4.58 15.92 -48.60
C GLY A 320 -5.82 16.47 -47.93
#